data_AF-A0A9P6ZD24-F1
#
_entry.id   AF-A0A9P6ZD24-F1
#
_cell.length_a   1.000
_cell.length_b   1.000
_cell.length_c   1.000
_cell.angle_alpha   90.00
_cell.angle_beta   90.00
_cell.angle_gamma   90.00
#
_symmetry.space_group_name_H-M   'P 1'
#
loop_
_entity.id
_entity.type
_entity.pdbx_description
1 polymer ?
#
loop_
_entity_poly.entity_id
_entity_poly.type
_entity_poly.pdbx_seq_one_letter_code
_entity_poly.pdbx_strand_id
1 'polypeptide(L)'
;MFSISRRNVWSAVSHTSTIISSVFQRPSTQPAAVFSSVRFASNFSPKRTKYKKSQKGKIPIPIGGSTKGTTVEFGDYGLRLKEGARLTSRQLTAVHNTLRRKIKPIKGSQLWMRVFPDIPVTSKGNEVRMGKGKGTFEYWACRVPLNRIIFEIGGMRKEIAKEAFRLVSHKLPVKTEMVERGTKPIVGAHGVLPQK
;
A
#
# COMPACT_ATOMS: atom_id res chain seq x y z
N MET A 1 -8.54 -82.04 -38.77
CA MET A 1 -8.40 -83.49 -38.51
C MET A 1 -7.60 -83.67 -37.22
N PHE A 2 -8.22 -84.33 -36.22
CA PHE A 2 -7.65 -84.92 -34.97
C PHE A 2 -6.96 -83.96 -33.98
N SER A 3 -7.49 -83.57 -32.81
CA SER A 3 -8.04 -84.27 -31.62
C SER A 3 -7.02 -85.06 -30.78
N ILE A 4 -7.21 -84.99 -29.44
CA ILE A 4 -6.60 -85.76 -28.31
C ILE A 4 -5.34 -85.12 -27.70
N SER A 5 -5.11 -85.03 -26.38
CA SER A 5 -5.88 -85.27 -25.15
C SER A 5 -5.01 -84.85 -23.95
N ARG A 6 -5.69 -84.35 -22.91
CA ARG A 6 -5.41 -84.34 -21.45
C ARG A 6 -4.05 -84.83 -20.95
N ARG A 7 -3.49 -84.09 -19.98
CA ARG A 7 -3.34 -84.53 -18.57
C ARG A 7 -2.85 -83.40 -17.66
N ASN A 8 -3.66 -83.06 -16.65
CA ASN A 8 -3.22 -82.40 -15.43
C ASN A 8 -2.53 -83.43 -14.53
N VAL A 9 -1.43 -83.06 -13.88
CA VAL A 9 -1.00 -83.67 -12.62
C VAL A 9 -0.52 -82.56 -11.67
N TRP A 10 -0.92 -82.73 -10.42
CA TRP A 10 -0.88 -81.84 -9.27
C TRP A 10 0.50 -81.62 -8.61
N SER A 11 0.58 -80.51 -7.84
CA SER A 11 1.23 -80.34 -6.50
C SER A 11 2.77 -80.42 -6.47
N ALA A 12 3.56 -79.72 -5.62
CA ALA A 12 3.35 -79.14 -4.30
C ALA A 12 4.45 -78.06 -4.06
N VAL A 13 4.15 -76.92 -3.43
CA VAL A 13 4.50 -76.57 -2.03
C VAL A 13 5.94 -76.05 -1.81
N SER A 14 6.02 -74.72 -1.69
CA SER A 14 6.81 -73.88 -0.74
C SER A 14 8.33 -74.06 -0.56
N HIS A 15 9.08 -72.94 -0.57
CA HIS A 15 9.60 -72.28 0.65
C HIS A 15 10.43 -71.01 0.33
N THR A 16 10.06 -69.91 0.99
CA THR A 16 10.93 -68.91 1.65
C THR A 16 11.97 -68.10 0.83
N SER A 17 11.59 -66.84 0.59
CA SER A 17 12.34 -65.60 0.92
C SER A 17 13.82 -65.48 0.56
N THR A 18 14.11 -64.57 -0.36
CA THR A 18 15.34 -63.77 -0.33
C THR A 18 14.96 -62.30 -0.23
N ILE A 19 14.96 -61.83 1.02
CA ILE A 19 15.17 -60.44 1.42
C ILE A 19 16.45 -59.96 0.74
N ILE A 20 16.41 -58.85 0.01
CA ILE A 20 17.48 -57.86 -0.25
C ILE A 20 16.98 -56.97 -1.41
N SER A 21 16.61 -55.72 -1.13
CA SER A 21 16.75 -54.53 -2.01
C SER A 21 15.84 -53.33 -1.70
N SER A 22 15.29 -53.17 -0.49
CA SER A 22 14.38 -52.03 -0.20
C SER A 22 14.82 -51.11 0.94
N VAL A 23 16.11 -50.86 1.14
CA VAL A 23 16.59 -50.05 2.29
C VAL A 23 17.11 -48.66 1.93
N PHE A 24 17.03 -48.19 0.68
CA PHE A 24 17.35 -46.78 0.43
C PHE A 24 16.61 -46.18 -0.79
N GLN A 25 15.29 -46.16 -0.74
CA GLN A 25 14.54 -45.18 -1.53
C GLN A 25 14.67 -43.82 -0.83
N ARG A 26 15.52 -42.94 -1.35
CA ARG A 26 15.51 -41.52 -0.94
C ARG A 26 14.08 -41.01 -1.12
N PRO A 27 13.41 -40.46 -0.10
CA PRO A 27 12.17 -39.76 -0.34
C PRO A 27 12.48 -38.64 -1.33
N SER A 28 11.77 -38.60 -2.46
CA SER A 28 11.77 -37.45 -3.35
C SER A 28 11.15 -36.29 -2.60
N THR A 29 11.94 -35.57 -1.81
CA THR A 29 11.58 -34.24 -1.33
C THR A 29 11.49 -33.35 -2.57
N GLN A 30 10.32 -33.33 -3.20
CA GLN A 30 9.96 -32.19 -4.04
C GLN A 30 10.16 -30.96 -3.14
N PRO A 31 10.98 -29.97 -3.54
CA PRO A 31 11.00 -28.72 -2.81
C PRO A 31 9.56 -28.22 -2.85
N ALA A 32 8.88 -28.21 -1.70
CA ALA A 32 7.60 -27.55 -1.60
C ALA A 32 7.79 -26.17 -2.21
N ALA A 33 7.05 -25.87 -3.28
CA ALA A 33 7.11 -24.57 -3.91
C ALA A 33 6.80 -23.56 -2.80
N VAL A 34 7.84 -22.97 -2.24
CA VAL A 34 7.71 -21.80 -1.39
C VAL A 34 7.27 -20.75 -2.38
N PHE A 35 5.96 -20.68 -2.60
CA PHE A 35 5.31 -19.47 -3.05
C PHE A 35 5.69 -18.46 -1.99
N SER A 36 6.85 -17.82 -2.16
CA SER A 36 7.09 -16.53 -1.58
C SER A 36 5.97 -15.71 -2.18
N SER A 37 4.85 -15.60 -1.45
CA SER A 37 3.90 -14.55 -1.67
C SER A 37 4.76 -13.31 -1.66
N VAL A 38 5.09 -12.80 -2.85
CA VAL A 38 5.81 -11.54 -2.99
C VAL A 38 4.85 -10.58 -2.37
N ARG A 39 5.05 -10.28 -1.08
CA ARG A 39 4.25 -9.31 -0.38
C ARG A 39 4.50 -8.03 -1.17
N PHE A 40 3.54 -7.64 -1.99
CA PHE A 40 3.52 -6.36 -2.69
C PHE A 40 3.30 -5.27 -1.63
N ALA A 41 4.21 -5.16 -0.68
CA ALA A 41 4.13 -4.31 0.48
C ALA A 41 5.11 -3.16 0.30
N SER A 42 5.03 -2.44 -0.83
CA SER A 42 5.54 -1.08 -0.86
C SER A 42 4.46 -0.18 -0.28
N ASN A 43 4.25 -0.25 1.04
CA ASN A 43 3.27 0.60 1.70
C ASN A 43 3.83 2.04 1.66
N PHE A 44 3.46 2.76 0.61
CA PHE A 44 3.82 4.15 0.33
C PHE A 44 5.32 4.39 0.09
N SER A 45 5.90 3.58 -0.80
CA SER A 45 7.19 3.81 -1.44
C SER A 45 7.14 3.49 -2.94
N PRO A 46 7.76 4.29 -3.82
CA PRO A 46 7.87 3.95 -5.23
C PRO A 46 8.70 2.68 -5.43
N LYS A 47 8.20 1.75 -6.27
CA LYS A 47 8.89 0.48 -6.55
C LYS A 47 10.15 0.65 -7.40
N ARG A 48 10.14 1.59 -8.34
CA ARG A 48 11.25 1.86 -9.28
C ARG A 48 11.53 3.35 -9.29
N THR A 49 12.79 3.74 -9.11
CA THR A 49 13.21 5.16 -9.18
C THR A 49 14.56 5.26 -9.86
N LYS A 50 14.66 6.12 -10.88
CA LYS A 50 15.91 6.37 -11.62
C LYS A 50 17.01 6.96 -10.72
N TYR A 51 16.65 7.87 -9.81
CA TYR A 51 17.57 8.54 -8.90
C TYR A 51 17.11 8.45 -7.44
N LYS A 52 18.03 8.10 -6.53
CA LYS A 52 17.75 7.99 -5.08
C LYS A 52 17.94 9.30 -4.31
N LYS A 53 18.45 10.36 -4.96
CA LYS A 53 18.71 11.67 -4.33
C LYS A 53 18.02 12.76 -5.14
N SER A 54 17.17 13.58 -4.50
CA SER A 54 16.44 14.68 -5.15
C SER A 54 16.65 16.02 -4.44
N GLN A 55 16.67 17.15 -5.16
CA GLN A 55 16.75 18.47 -4.53
C GLN A 55 15.52 18.72 -3.64
N LYS A 56 15.68 19.55 -2.59
CA LYS A 56 14.63 19.77 -1.58
C LYS A 56 13.33 20.31 -2.20
N GLY A 57 13.43 21.24 -3.14
CA GLY A 57 12.28 21.93 -3.77
C GLY A 57 11.41 22.70 -2.76
N LYS A 58 10.36 23.36 -3.27
CA LYS A 58 9.37 24.09 -2.46
C LYS A 58 7.98 23.47 -2.66
N ILE A 59 7.09 23.64 -1.69
CA ILE A 59 5.69 23.25 -1.83
C ILE A 59 5.06 24.17 -2.89
N PRO A 60 4.36 23.64 -3.91
CA PRO A 60 3.75 24.47 -4.93
C PRO A 60 2.61 25.29 -4.32
N ILE A 61 2.62 26.60 -4.57
CA ILE A 61 1.53 27.51 -4.21
C ILE A 61 0.73 27.76 -5.50
N PRO A 62 -0.55 27.37 -5.57
CA PRO A 62 -1.35 27.52 -6.78
C PRO A 62 -1.81 28.98 -6.97
N ILE A 63 -0.92 29.83 -7.48
CA ILE A 63 -1.21 31.25 -7.75
C ILE A 63 -2.22 31.40 -8.90
N GLY A 64 -2.10 30.58 -9.94
CA GLY A 64 -3.00 30.58 -11.11
C GLY A 64 -4.37 29.93 -10.88
N GLY A 65 -4.84 29.85 -9.64
CA GLY A 65 -6.19 29.38 -9.34
C GLY A 65 -6.45 27.88 -9.56
N SER A 66 -5.42 27.03 -9.51
CA SER A 66 -5.58 25.59 -9.77
C SER A 66 -6.52 24.90 -8.77
N THR A 67 -7.59 24.29 -9.29
CA THR A 67 -8.57 23.49 -8.54
C THR A 67 -8.24 21.98 -8.55
N LYS A 68 -7.06 21.60 -9.08
CA LYS A 68 -6.73 20.18 -9.25
C LYS A 68 -6.56 19.49 -7.90
N GLY A 69 -7.41 18.48 -7.66
CA GLY A 69 -7.36 17.65 -6.45
C GLY A 69 -7.90 18.33 -5.19
N THR A 70 -8.63 19.44 -5.33
CA THR A 70 -9.35 20.08 -4.22
C THR A 70 -10.77 19.52 -4.03
N THR A 71 -11.26 18.73 -5.00
CA THR A 71 -12.56 18.07 -5.03
C THR A 71 -12.46 16.57 -4.76
N VAL A 72 -13.51 16.01 -4.14
CA VAL A 72 -13.64 14.58 -3.88
C VAL A 72 -14.12 13.90 -5.16
N GLU A 73 -13.42 12.86 -5.64
CA GLU A 73 -13.79 12.18 -6.90
C GLU A 73 -14.26 10.74 -6.68
N PHE A 74 -13.57 9.96 -5.84
CA PHE A 74 -13.82 8.53 -5.70
C PHE A 74 -14.76 8.23 -4.54
N GLY A 75 -14.47 8.76 -3.36
CA GLY A 75 -15.25 8.53 -2.15
C GLY A 75 -16.40 9.52 -1.94
N ASP A 76 -17.13 9.33 -0.86
CA ASP A 76 -18.25 10.21 -0.47
C ASP A 76 -17.76 11.37 0.40
N TYR A 77 -16.70 11.11 1.17
CA TYR A 77 -16.06 12.09 2.05
C TYR A 77 -14.55 12.12 1.82
N GLY A 78 -13.96 13.30 1.93
CA GLY A 78 -12.52 13.52 1.77
C GLY A 78 -11.90 14.25 2.96
N LEU A 79 -10.62 13.98 3.20
CA LEU A 79 -9.78 14.72 4.14
C LEU A 79 -8.93 15.75 3.38
N ARG A 80 -9.27 17.02 3.56
CA ARG A 80 -8.60 18.17 2.92
C ARG A 80 -7.60 18.82 3.87
N LEU A 81 -6.44 19.26 3.37
CA LEU A 81 -5.54 20.12 4.17
C LEU A 81 -6.00 21.57 4.14
N LYS A 82 -5.94 22.25 5.27
CA LYS A 82 -6.10 23.71 5.34
C LYS A 82 -4.79 24.47 5.13
N GLU A 83 -3.65 23.79 5.14
CA GLU A 83 -2.31 24.38 4.99
C GLU A 83 -1.47 23.52 4.05
N GLY A 84 -0.55 24.15 3.29
CA GLY A 84 0.38 23.42 2.44
C GLY A 84 1.47 22.73 3.27
N ALA A 85 1.69 21.43 3.04
CA ALA A 85 2.61 20.64 3.86
C ALA A 85 3.46 19.68 3.03
N ARG A 86 4.62 19.30 3.59
CA ARG A 86 5.39 18.16 3.12
C ARG A 86 5.05 16.96 3.99
N LEU A 87 4.30 16.00 3.45
CA LEU A 87 3.88 14.81 4.19
C LEU A 87 4.88 13.68 3.97
N THR A 88 5.30 13.05 5.06
CA THR A 88 6.20 11.89 5.03
C THR A 88 5.41 10.61 4.81
N SER A 89 6.05 9.59 4.23
CA SER A 89 5.45 8.26 4.05
C SER A 89 5.05 7.62 5.39
N ARG A 90 5.79 7.91 6.47
CA ARG A 90 5.47 7.45 7.83
C ARG A 90 4.14 8.03 8.33
N GLN A 91 3.92 9.34 8.15
CA GLN A 91 2.66 10.00 8.51
C GLN A 91 1.50 9.44 7.68
N LEU A 92 1.67 9.32 6.36
CA LEU A 92 0.64 8.75 5.48
C LEU A 92 0.30 7.30 5.84
N THR A 93 1.30 6.47 6.17
CA THR A 93 1.09 5.12 6.69
C THR A 93 0.29 5.13 8.00
N ALA A 94 0.64 6.01 8.94
CA ALA A 94 -0.04 6.10 10.22
C ALA A 94 -1.51 6.50 10.06
N VAL A 95 -1.79 7.47 9.18
CA VAL A 95 -3.14 7.89 8.81
C VAL A 95 -3.90 6.75 8.16
N HIS A 96 -3.33 6.15 7.12
CA HIS A 96 -3.96 5.06 6.37
C HIS A 96 -4.32 3.88 7.29
N ASN A 97 -3.41 3.47 8.17
CA ASN A 97 -3.67 2.39 9.12
C ASN A 97 -4.77 2.74 10.12
N THR A 98 -4.87 4.01 10.53
CA THR A 98 -5.92 4.48 11.45
C THR A 98 -7.29 4.48 10.78
N LEU A 99 -7.37 5.00 9.55
CA LEU A 99 -8.58 4.91 8.72
C LEU A 99 -8.97 3.47 8.52
N ARG A 100 -8.02 2.61 8.11
CA ARG A 100 -8.27 1.20 7.85
C ARG A 100 -8.82 0.48 9.08
N ARG A 101 -8.31 0.78 10.28
CA ARG A 101 -8.84 0.23 11.55
C ARG A 101 -10.27 0.70 11.83
N LYS A 102 -10.56 1.99 11.60
CA LYS A 102 -11.89 2.56 11.87
C LYS A 102 -12.96 2.07 10.89
N ILE A 103 -12.61 1.90 9.61
CA ILE A 103 -13.55 1.47 8.57
C ILE A 103 -13.74 -0.05 8.50
N LYS A 104 -12.76 -0.85 8.99
CA LYS A 104 -12.79 -2.32 8.92
C LYS A 104 -14.12 -2.97 9.33
N PRO A 105 -14.85 -2.51 10.36
CA PRO A 105 -16.13 -3.12 10.75
C PRO A 105 -17.26 -2.91 9.74
N ILE A 106 -17.15 -1.91 8.86
CA ILE A 106 -18.20 -1.51 7.92
C ILE A 106 -18.03 -2.29 6.63
N LYS A 107 -19.02 -3.14 6.33
CA LYS A 107 -19.08 -3.90 5.08
C LYS A 107 -19.28 -2.93 3.89
N GLY A 108 -18.56 -3.16 2.81
CA GLY A 108 -18.61 -2.30 1.61
C GLY A 108 -17.85 -0.98 1.72
N SER A 109 -17.15 -0.72 2.84
CA SER A 109 -16.35 0.50 2.97
C SER A 109 -15.10 0.46 2.08
N GLN A 110 -14.81 1.60 1.46
CA GLN A 110 -13.65 1.78 0.59
C GLN A 110 -12.82 2.98 1.06
N LEU A 111 -11.51 2.88 0.84
CA LEU A 111 -10.52 3.89 1.23
C LEU A 111 -9.60 4.14 0.04
N TRP A 112 -9.48 5.41 -0.35
CA TRP A 112 -8.57 5.86 -1.39
C TRP A 112 -7.52 6.81 -0.85
N MET A 113 -6.32 6.70 -1.40
CA MET A 113 -5.24 7.67 -1.20
C MET A 113 -5.11 8.51 -2.47
N ARG A 114 -5.22 9.82 -2.34
CA ARG A 114 -5.15 10.80 -3.43
C ARG A 114 -3.74 11.33 -3.68
N VAL A 115 -2.85 11.16 -2.70
CA VAL A 115 -1.48 11.67 -2.75
C VAL A 115 -0.52 10.55 -2.42
N PHE A 116 0.48 10.33 -3.27
CA PHE A 116 1.50 9.30 -3.09
C PHE A 116 2.87 9.95 -2.78
N PRO A 117 3.65 9.41 -1.83
CA PRO A 117 5.00 9.91 -1.53
C PRO A 117 6.01 9.40 -2.57
N ASP A 118 6.34 10.28 -3.50
CA ASP A 118 7.16 10.03 -4.68
C ASP A 118 8.56 10.65 -4.61
N ILE A 119 8.80 11.56 -3.65
CA ILE A 119 10.05 12.32 -3.58
C ILE A 119 11.00 11.68 -2.54
N PRO A 120 12.21 11.27 -2.94
CA PRO A 120 13.17 10.71 -2.01
C PRO A 120 13.83 11.83 -1.20
N VAL A 121 13.74 11.74 0.13
CA VAL A 121 14.39 12.65 1.07
C VAL A 121 15.68 12.01 1.56
N THR A 122 16.75 12.79 1.47
CA THR A 122 18.07 12.41 1.98
C THR A 122 18.47 13.34 3.10
N SER A 123 19.04 12.80 4.15
CA SER A 123 19.61 13.58 5.24
C SER A 123 21.08 13.22 5.44
N LYS A 124 21.85 14.18 5.96
CA LYS A 124 23.20 13.93 6.46
C LYS A 124 23.06 13.78 7.98
N GLY A 125 23.82 12.86 8.57
CA GLY A 125 23.86 12.68 10.01
C GLY A 125 24.21 13.99 10.73
N ASN A 126 23.60 14.20 11.90
CA ASN A 126 23.79 15.40 12.70
C ASN A 126 25.25 15.53 13.21
N GLU A 127 25.95 14.41 13.30
CA GLU A 127 27.35 14.29 13.70
C GLU A 127 28.34 14.78 12.63
N VAL A 128 27.93 14.85 11.36
CA VAL A 128 28.85 15.15 10.24
C VAL A 128 28.83 16.63 9.88
N ARG A 129 30.02 17.24 9.74
CA ARG A 129 30.17 18.64 9.31
C ARG A 129 29.63 18.91 7.89
N MET A 130 29.42 20.20 7.60
CA MET A 130 29.03 20.70 6.27
C MET A 130 30.07 20.35 5.19
N GLY A 131 29.67 20.33 3.91
CA GLY A 131 30.53 19.92 2.78
C GLY A 131 30.45 18.43 2.42
N LYS A 132 31.47 17.86 1.78
CA LYS A 132 31.57 16.40 1.45
C LYS A 132 30.37 15.78 0.70
N GLY A 133 29.60 16.61 -0.01
CA GLY A 133 28.44 16.16 -0.79
C GLY A 133 27.19 15.85 0.03
N LYS A 134 26.26 15.12 -0.59
CA LYS A 134 24.90 14.88 -0.10
C LYS A 134 24.76 13.56 0.64
N GLY A 135 23.99 13.55 1.72
CA GLY A 135 23.75 12.39 2.57
C GLY A 135 23.02 11.22 1.92
N THR A 136 22.66 10.25 2.76
CA THR A 136 21.99 9.00 2.39
C THR A 136 20.47 9.18 2.33
N PHE A 137 19.78 8.25 1.67
CA PHE A 137 18.32 8.23 1.62
C PHE A 137 17.73 7.86 2.98
N GLU A 138 16.72 8.58 3.42
CA GLU A 138 16.08 8.38 4.73
C GLU A 138 14.62 7.94 4.59
N TYR A 139 13.79 8.72 3.87
CA TYR A 139 12.37 8.43 3.70
C TYR A 139 11.79 9.03 2.43
N TRP A 140 10.57 8.58 2.08
CA TRP A 140 9.77 9.15 0.99
C TRP A 140 8.84 10.23 1.52
N ALA A 141 8.63 11.28 0.73
CA ALA A 141 7.68 12.34 1.06
C ALA A 141 6.94 12.80 -0.20
N CYS A 142 5.82 13.48 -0.01
CA CYS A 142 5.11 14.22 -1.05
C CYS A 142 5.01 15.70 -0.67
N ARG A 143 4.91 16.56 -1.68
CA ARG A 143 4.58 17.97 -1.51
C ARG A 143 3.10 18.14 -1.77
N VAL A 144 2.36 18.62 -0.78
CA VAL A 144 0.92 18.77 -0.89
C VAL A 144 0.57 20.25 -0.81
N PRO A 145 -0.02 20.82 -1.87
CA PRO A 145 -0.49 22.19 -1.85
C PRO A 145 -1.68 22.34 -0.91
N LEU A 146 -2.01 23.60 -0.63
CA LEU A 146 -3.19 24.01 0.10
C LEU A 146 -4.48 23.40 -0.47
N ASN A 147 -5.46 23.12 0.40
CA ASN A 147 -6.81 22.67 0.03
C ASN A 147 -6.87 21.37 -0.78
N ARG A 148 -5.77 20.64 -0.89
CA ARG A 148 -5.75 19.35 -1.57
C ARG A 148 -6.30 18.26 -0.66
N ILE A 149 -6.99 17.30 -1.27
CA ILE A 149 -7.50 16.11 -0.57
C ILE A 149 -6.41 15.04 -0.55
N ILE A 150 -6.17 14.44 0.62
CA ILE A 150 -5.17 13.37 0.80
C ILE A 150 -5.81 11.99 0.78
N PHE A 151 -6.93 11.85 1.47
CA PHE A 151 -7.64 10.57 1.64
C PHE A 151 -9.11 10.76 1.36
N GLU A 152 -9.73 9.71 0.81
CA GLU A 152 -11.18 9.64 0.61
C GLU A 152 -11.70 8.33 1.18
N ILE A 153 -12.93 8.38 1.69
CA ILE A 153 -13.65 7.23 2.22
C ILE A 153 -15.05 7.20 1.63
N GLY A 154 -15.60 6.01 1.43
CA GLY A 154 -16.93 5.81 0.85
C GLY A 154 -17.66 4.64 1.49
N GLY A 155 -18.99 4.61 1.32
CA GLY A 155 -19.85 3.53 1.80
C GLY A 155 -20.09 3.56 3.31
N MET A 156 -20.18 4.75 3.92
CA MET A 156 -20.46 4.88 5.36
C MET A 156 -21.27 6.14 5.68
N ARG A 157 -21.86 6.17 6.88
CA ARG A 157 -22.61 7.32 7.40
C ARG A 157 -21.67 8.47 7.77
N LYS A 158 -22.17 9.71 7.66
CA LYS A 158 -21.41 10.95 7.89
C LYS A 158 -20.81 11.04 9.28
N GLU A 159 -21.50 10.55 10.30
CA GLU A 159 -21.06 10.61 11.70
C GLU A 159 -19.79 9.78 11.90
N ILE A 160 -19.74 8.59 11.26
CA ILE A 160 -18.58 7.70 11.34
C ILE A 160 -17.40 8.28 10.58
N ALA A 161 -17.65 8.86 9.40
CA ALA A 161 -16.65 9.55 8.60
C ALA A 161 -16.02 10.73 9.37
N LYS A 162 -16.85 11.55 10.01
CA LYS A 162 -16.42 12.70 10.82
C LYS A 162 -15.52 12.25 11.97
N GLU A 163 -15.91 11.19 12.68
CA GLU A 163 -15.12 10.64 13.77
C GLU A 163 -13.80 10.02 13.29
N ALA A 164 -13.82 9.32 12.15
CA ALA A 164 -12.61 8.77 11.55
C ALA A 164 -11.60 9.86 11.17
N PHE A 165 -12.08 10.94 10.54
CA PHE A 165 -11.23 12.07 10.16
C PHE A 165 -10.75 12.88 11.35
N ARG A 166 -11.55 12.99 12.42
CA ARG A 166 -11.11 13.59 13.69
C ARG A 166 -9.91 12.84 14.29
N LEU A 167 -9.94 11.51 14.32
CA LEU A 167 -8.82 10.72 14.84
C LEU A 167 -7.55 10.85 13.99
N VAL A 168 -7.74 11.01 12.68
CA VAL A 168 -6.65 11.11 11.71
C VAL A 168 -6.02 12.49 11.69
N SER A 169 -6.79 13.56 11.92
CA SER A 169 -6.29 14.93 11.90
C SER A 169 -5.15 15.12 12.90
N HIS A 170 -5.23 14.48 14.08
CA HIS A 170 -4.18 14.48 15.10
C HIS A 170 -2.86 13.81 14.67
N LYS A 171 -2.86 13.00 13.60
CA LYS A 171 -1.65 12.33 13.08
C LYS A 171 -0.95 13.13 11.99
N LEU A 172 -1.60 14.18 11.48
CA LEU A 172 -1.03 15.06 10.47
C LEU A 172 -0.42 16.29 11.14
N PRO A 173 0.66 16.85 10.56
CA PRO A 173 1.32 18.03 11.11
C PRO A 173 0.54 19.34 10.87
N VAL A 174 -0.57 19.27 10.15
CA VAL A 174 -1.35 20.44 9.72
C VAL A 174 -2.83 20.29 10.02
N LYS A 175 -3.51 21.43 10.08
CA LYS A 175 -4.96 21.48 10.19
C LYS A 175 -5.61 20.87 8.96
N THR A 176 -6.65 20.08 9.19
CA THR A 176 -7.41 19.40 8.15
C THR A 176 -8.91 19.64 8.32
N GLU A 177 -9.65 19.35 7.26
CA GLU A 177 -11.09 19.53 7.19
C GLU A 177 -11.72 18.33 6.48
N MET A 178 -12.90 17.93 6.94
CA MET A 178 -13.73 16.95 6.23
C MET A 178 -14.54 17.66 5.14
N VAL A 179 -14.52 17.10 3.93
CA VAL A 179 -15.24 17.61 2.76
C VAL A 179 -16.17 16.55 2.23
N GLU A 180 -17.37 16.94 1.80
CA GLU A 180 -18.35 16.04 1.17
C GLU A 180 -18.25 16.09 -0.35
N ARG A 181 -18.59 14.99 -1.01
CA ARG A 181 -18.73 14.96 -2.47
C ARG A 181 -19.73 16.03 -2.93
N GLY A 182 -19.38 16.77 -3.99
CA GLY A 182 -20.18 17.89 -4.49
C GLY A 182 -19.86 19.24 -3.84
N THR A 183 -19.05 19.28 -2.78
CA THR A 183 -18.53 20.53 -2.24
C THR A 183 -17.73 21.27 -3.31
N LYS A 184 -17.97 22.57 -3.47
CA LYS A 184 -17.26 23.39 -4.46
C LYS A 184 -15.75 23.38 -4.20
N PRO A 185 -14.91 23.37 -5.25
CA PRO A 185 -13.48 23.55 -5.12
C PRO A 185 -13.15 24.88 -4.45
N ILE A 186 -12.11 24.89 -3.63
CA ILE A 186 -11.59 26.11 -3.00
C ILE A 186 -10.25 26.47 -3.64
N VAL A 187 -10.13 27.73 -4.01
CA VAL A 187 -8.91 28.33 -4.52
C VAL A 187 -8.33 29.29 -3.46
N GLY A 188 -7.01 29.21 -3.26
CA GLY A 188 -6.29 30.09 -2.34
C GLY A 188 -6.62 29.87 -0.86
N ALA A 189 -6.15 30.77 0.00
CA ALA A 189 -6.28 30.67 1.46
C ALA A 189 -7.66 31.06 2.00
N HIS A 190 -8.35 31.97 1.32
CA HIS A 190 -9.56 32.63 1.84
C HIS A 190 -10.87 31.97 1.41
N GLY A 191 -10.87 30.69 1.03
CA GLY A 191 -12.12 30.03 0.67
C GLY A 191 -12.73 30.52 -0.64
N VAL A 192 -11.96 31.19 -1.50
CA VAL A 192 -12.46 31.81 -2.73
C VAL A 192 -12.92 30.71 -3.68
N LEU A 193 -14.17 30.81 -4.12
CA LEU A 193 -14.69 29.94 -5.16
C LEU A 193 -14.09 30.34 -6.51
N PRO A 194 -13.72 29.39 -7.38
CA PRO A 194 -13.26 29.75 -8.72
C PRO A 194 -14.37 30.49 -9.46
N GLN A 195 -14.02 31.62 -10.07
CA GLN A 195 -14.88 32.30 -11.02
C GLN A 195 -15.00 31.40 -12.26
N LYS A 196 -16.24 31.20 -12.74
CA LYS A 196 -16.52 30.39 -13.93
C LYS A 196 -15.88 30.99 -15.17
#